data_AF-A0A7K8TG64-F1
#
_entry.id   AF-A0A7K8TG64-F1
#
_cell.length_a   1.000
_cell.length_b   1.000
_cell.length_c   1.000
_cell.angle_alpha   90.00
_cell.angle_beta   90.00
_cell.angle_gamma   90.00
#
_symmetry.space_group_name_H-M   'P 1'
#
loop_
_entity.id
_entity.type
_entity.pdbx_description
1 polymer ?
#
loop_
_entity_poly.entity_id
_entity_poly.type
_entity_poly.pdbx_seq_one_letter_code
_entity_poly.pdbx_strand_id
1 'polypeptide(L)'
;ASLLYPYGLDQGDQKNPKLDDGTSKKVSLAVPFTFYGKEYRSLYVNNNGVVSFDAQVSQYTPDPFPLADGRPFVAPYWADVDNVLGGDVFYRETTDPTLLTRITENINQYLPKIPFTATWAFVATWDHVAYYGSTTNKGNTFQATLTTDTKTSFIILNYSDIQWTTGAASDGDPETGLGGTPAHAGFNSGDETNFYNIPGSQTEAIINITQTSNVNVPGRWVFQADDFKVPGVPTEVPKVPDSNNCWL
;
A
#
# COMPACT_ATOMS: atom_id res chain seq x y z
N ALA A 1 -10.39 4.61 -18.54
CA ALA A 1 -9.82 3.28 -18.24
C ALA A 1 -10.14 2.92 -16.80
N SER A 2 -10.29 1.64 -16.44
CA SER A 2 -10.52 1.21 -15.05
C SER A 2 -9.34 1.63 -14.15
N LEU A 3 -9.61 2.02 -12.91
CA LEU A 3 -8.58 2.43 -11.94
C LEU A 3 -7.64 1.28 -11.58
N LEU A 4 -8.18 0.07 -11.40
CA LEU A 4 -7.41 -1.12 -11.06
C LEU A 4 -6.69 -1.69 -12.29
N TYR A 5 -5.46 -2.19 -12.09
CA TYR A 5 -4.82 -3.08 -13.05
C TYR A 5 -5.52 -4.45 -13.03
N PRO A 6 -5.55 -5.20 -14.14
CA PRO A 6 -6.21 -6.49 -14.20
C PRO A 6 -5.73 -7.44 -13.10
N TYR A 7 -6.65 -8.16 -12.47
CA TYR A 7 -6.39 -9.13 -11.40
C TYR A 7 -7.38 -10.29 -11.48
N GLY A 8 -7.17 -11.30 -10.64
CA GLY A 8 -8.00 -12.50 -10.53
C GLY A 8 -7.39 -13.71 -11.26
N LEU A 9 -8.04 -14.86 -11.09
CA LEU A 9 -7.55 -16.14 -11.60
C LEU A 9 -7.39 -16.14 -13.14
N ASP A 10 -8.26 -15.43 -13.85
CA ASP A 10 -8.20 -15.28 -15.31
C ASP A 10 -6.96 -14.48 -15.78
N GLN A 11 -6.32 -13.75 -14.87
CA GLN A 11 -5.05 -13.04 -15.12
C GLN A 11 -3.84 -13.85 -14.65
N GLY A 12 -4.05 -15.08 -14.16
CA GLY A 12 -3.01 -15.95 -13.62
C GLY A 12 -2.63 -15.64 -12.17
N ASP A 13 -3.47 -14.93 -11.42
CA ASP A 13 -3.20 -14.64 -10.01
C ASP A 13 -3.23 -15.90 -9.15
N GLN A 14 -2.31 -15.96 -8.20
CA GLN A 14 -2.47 -16.78 -7.02
C GLN A 14 -3.51 -16.15 -6.09
N LYS A 15 -4.11 -16.98 -5.25
CA LYS A 15 -5.12 -16.57 -4.28
C LYS A 15 -4.68 -16.99 -2.89
N ASN A 16 -4.77 -16.08 -1.91
CA ASN A 16 -4.52 -16.41 -0.51
C ASN A 16 -5.58 -17.37 0.05
N PRO A 17 -5.27 -18.09 1.14
CA PRO A 17 -6.27 -18.90 1.82
C PRO A 17 -7.41 -18.04 2.39
N LYS A 18 -8.59 -18.66 2.49
CA LYS A 18 -9.72 -18.17 3.29
C LYS A 18 -9.42 -18.43 4.76
N LEU A 19 -8.85 -17.45 5.43
CA LEU A 19 -8.39 -17.54 6.82
C LEU A 19 -8.24 -16.12 7.37
N ASP A 20 -8.77 -15.91 8.58
CA ASP A 20 -8.78 -14.65 9.35
C ASP A 20 -7.45 -13.88 9.26
N ASP A 21 -6.38 -14.29 9.94
CA ASP A 21 -5.05 -13.69 9.77
C ASP A 21 -4.19 -14.40 8.70
N GLY A 22 -4.79 -14.71 7.56
CA GLY A 22 -4.14 -15.48 6.50
C GLY A 22 -3.02 -14.71 5.78
N THR A 23 -2.08 -15.45 5.20
CA THR A 23 -0.98 -14.90 4.40
C THR A 23 -0.61 -15.83 3.26
N SER A 24 0.02 -15.27 2.22
CA SER A 24 0.65 -16.04 1.16
C SER A 24 1.80 -16.89 1.71
N LYS A 25 2.20 -17.91 0.94
CA LYS A 25 3.56 -18.46 1.05
C LYS A 25 4.58 -17.37 0.69
N LYS A 26 5.85 -17.59 1.05
CA LYS A 26 6.95 -16.73 0.61
C LYS A 26 6.98 -16.68 -0.92
N VAL A 27 6.87 -15.48 -1.49
CA VAL A 27 6.99 -15.27 -2.94
C VAL A 27 8.43 -14.87 -3.21
N SER A 28 9.16 -15.70 -3.96
CA SER A 28 10.49 -15.36 -4.46
C SER A 28 10.34 -14.55 -5.75
N LEU A 29 10.92 -13.35 -5.80
CA LEU A 29 10.79 -12.44 -6.94
C LEU A 29 11.78 -12.79 -8.05
N ALA A 30 11.31 -12.82 -9.30
CA ALA A 30 12.18 -13.02 -10.45
C ALA A 30 13.11 -11.81 -10.67
N VAL A 31 12.63 -10.62 -10.35
CA VAL A 31 13.38 -9.35 -10.41
C VAL A 31 13.37 -8.73 -9.01
N PRO A 32 14.53 -8.34 -8.44
CA PRO A 32 14.56 -7.65 -7.15
C PRO A 32 13.79 -6.34 -7.21
N PHE A 33 13.08 -6.01 -6.13
CA PHE A 33 12.42 -4.73 -5.97
C PHE A 33 13.22 -3.87 -4.99
N THR A 34 13.56 -2.64 -5.37
CA THR A 34 14.29 -1.71 -4.51
C THR A 34 13.32 -0.83 -3.75
N PHE A 35 13.40 -0.86 -2.43
CA PHE A 35 12.57 -0.06 -1.54
C PHE A 35 13.44 0.59 -0.48
N TYR A 36 13.45 1.94 -0.44
CA TYR A 36 14.35 2.76 0.37
C TYR A 36 15.83 2.36 0.21
N GLY A 37 16.30 2.27 -1.03
CA GLY A 37 17.69 1.93 -1.37
C GLY A 37 18.10 0.48 -1.08
N LYS A 38 17.22 -0.36 -0.53
CA LYS A 38 17.50 -1.77 -0.26
C LYS A 38 16.77 -2.68 -1.25
N GLU A 39 17.50 -3.63 -1.82
CA GLU A 39 16.93 -4.66 -2.68
C GLU A 39 16.25 -5.76 -1.87
N TYR A 40 15.03 -6.11 -2.27
CA TYR A 40 14.27 -7.23 -1.75
C TYR A 40 14.04 -8.27 -2.83
N ARG A 41 14.28 -9.54 -2.48
CA ARG A 41 14.13 -10.69 -3.39
C ARG A 41 12.95 -11.58 -3.02
N SER A 42 12.24 -11.20 -1.96
CA SER A 42 11.06 -11.92 -1.54
C SER A 42 10.07 -11.04 -0.81
N LEU A 43 8.80 -11.42 -0.89
CA LEU A 43 7.71 -10.76 -0.19
C LEU A 43 6.65 -11.76 0.28
N TYR A 44 5.72 -11.24 1.07
CA TYR A 44 4.48 -11.89 1.48
C TYR A 44 3.30 -10.96 1.21
N VAL A 45 2.15 -11.53 0.85
CA VAL A 45 0.87 -10.81 0.75
C VAL A 45 -0.01 -11.28 1.89
N ASN A 46 -0.27 -10.39 2.83
CA ASN A 46 -1.06 -10.66 4.03
C ASN A 46 -2.53 -10.28 3.80
N ASN A 47 -3.47 -11.03 4.38
CA ASN A 47 -4.91 -10.78 4.23
C ASN A 47 -5.32 -9.42 4.80
N ASN A 48 -4.69 -8.97 5.89
CA ASN A 48 -4.87 -7.68 6.55
C ASN A 48 -4.28 -6.50 5.76
N GLY A 49 -4.17 -6.58 4.43
CA GLY A 49 -3.87 -5.40 3.60
C GLY A 49 -2.41 -4.95 3.60
N VAL A 50 -1.46 -5.87 3.77
CA VAL A 50 -0.02 -5.59 3.79
C VAL A 50 0.74 -6.44 2.77
N VAL A 51 1.69 -5.81 2.05
CA VAL A 51 2.77 -6.48 1.31
C VAL A 51 4.09 -6.24 2.05
N SER A 52 4.62 -7.28 2.70
CA SER A 52 5.84 -7.17 3.50
C SER A 52 7.03 -7.85 2.82
N PHE A 53 8.22 -7.29 3.00
CA PHE A 53 9.44 -7.84 2.40
C PHE A 53 10.21 -8.68 3.43
N ASP A 54 10.73 -9.82 2.98
CA ASP A 54 11.54 -10.81 3.73
C ASP A 54 10.90 -11.47 4.97
N ALA A 55 9.97 -10.82 5.66
CA ALA A 55 9.29 -11.30 6.86
C ALA A 55 7.77 -11.10 6.79
N GLN A 56 7.03 -11.92 7.53
CA GLN A 56 5.57 -11.79 7.66
C GLN A 56 5.20 -10.70 8.67
N VAL A 57 4.03 -10.10 8.48
CA VAL A 57 3.34 -9.27 9.48
C VAL A 57 2.19 -10.09 10.03
N SER A 58 2.09 -10.19 11.36
CA SER A 58 1.07 -10.99 12.06
C SER A 58 0.05 -10.14 12.82
N GLN A 59 0.26 -8.82 12.86
CA GLN A 59 -0.62 -7.88 13.52
C GLN A 59 -1.81 -7.54 12.62
N TYR A 60 -3.01 -7.62 13.19
CA TYR A 60 -4.27 -7.23 12.53
C TYR A 60 -4.66 -5.78 12.84
N THR A 61 -4.46 -5.33 14.07
CA THR A 61 -4.66 -3.92 14.45
C THR A 61 -3.45 -3.13 13.94
N PRO A 62 -3.66 -2.06 13.15
CA PRO A 62 -2.55 -1.32 12.58
C PRO A 62 -1.87 -0.41 13.60
N ASP A 63 -0.57 -0.58 13.75
CA ASP A 63 0.27 0.30 14.57
C ASP A 63 0.63 1.61 13.83
N PRO A 64 0.76 2.75 14.54
CA PRO A 64 1.24 3.99 13.97
C PRO A 64 2.67 3.87 13.42
N PHE A 65 2.96 4.61 12.35
CA PHE A 65 4.31 4.72 11.81
C PHE A 65 5.07 5.89 12.43
N PRO A 66 6.40 5.80 12.58
CA PRO A 66 7.25 4.68 12.16
C PRO A 66 7.10 3.45 13.05
N LEU A 67 7.12 2.27 12.43
CA LEU A 67 7.25 1.01 13.14
C LEU A 67 8.73 0.65 13.26
N ALA A 68 9.26 0.82 14.47
CA ALA A 68 10.64 0.51 14.82
C ALA A 68 10.83 -0.98 15.15
N ASP A 69 10.33 -1.86 14.28
CA ASP A 69 10.37 -3.32 14.45
C ASP A 69 11.22 -4.03 13.38
N GLY A 70 11.90 -3.26 12.53
CA GLY A 70 12.76 -3.77 11.48
C GLY A 70 12.02 -4.26 10.23
N ARG A 71 10.69 -4.17 10.16
CA ARG A 71 9.91 -4.77 9.06
C ARG A 71 9.61 -3.76 7.95
N PRO A 72 10.20 -3.95 6.76
CA PRO A 72 9.85 -3.18 5.57
C PRO A 72 8.54 -3.69 4.96
N PHE A 73 7.57 -2.80 4.74
CA PHE A 73 6.34 -3.18 4.07
C PHE A 73 5.59 -2.00 3.44
N VAL A 74 4.73 -2.35 2.49
CA VAL A 74 3.74 -1.47 1.88
C VAL A 74 2.37 -1.87 2.41
N ALA A 75 1.66 -0.93 3.01
CA ALA A 75 0.30 -1.09 3.51
C ALA A 75 -0.65 -0.32 2.60
N PRO A 76 -1.17 -0.90 1.49
CA PRO A 76 -2.23 -0.25 0.74
C PRO A 76 -3.41 0.10 1.67
N TYR A 77 -3.81 -0.81 2.55
CA TYR A 77 -4.88 -0.58 3.52
C TYR A 77 -4.79 -1.60 4.67
N TRP A 78 -3.92 -1.35 5.64
CA TRP A 78 -3.70 -2.28 6.76
C TRP A 78 -4.80 -2.17 7.81
N ALA A 79 -5.61 -3.22 7.91
CA ALA A 79 -6.66 -3.36 8.90
C ALA A 79 -7.00 -4.85 9.11
N ASP A 80 -7.81 -5.13 10.13
CA ASP A 80 -8.26 -6.46 10.50
C ASP A 80 -9.28 -7.02 9.49
N VAL A 81 -8.77 -7.62 8.41
CA VAL A 81 -9.53 -8.17 7.28
C VAL A 81 -9.85 -9.62 7.55
N ASP A 82 -11.13 -9.98 7.48
CA ASP A 82 -11.54 -11.38 7.51
C ASP A 82 -12.10 -11.80 6.15
N ASN A 83 -11.22 -12.40 5.33
CA ASN A 83 -11.63 -12.87 4.02
C ASN A 83 -12.48 -14.14 4.05
N VAL A 84 -12.64 -14.81 5.20
CA VAL A 84 -13.60 -15.91 5.39
C VAL A 84 -15.03 -15.38 5.32
N LEU A 85 -15.27 -14.19 5.88
CA LEU A 85 -16.58 -13.52 5.86
C LEU A 85 -16.92 -12.92 4.50
N GLY A 86 -15.93 -12.47 3.73
CA GLY A 86 -16.17 -11.92 2.40
C GLY A 86 -14.92 -11.53 1.63
N GLY A 87 -14.98 -11.61 0.31
CA GLY A 87 -13.93 -11.13 -0.60
C GLY A 87 -12.67 -11.99 -0.66
N ASP A 88 -11.77 -11.67 -1.56
CA ASP A 88 -10.61 -12.50 -1.88
C ASP A 88 -9.34 -11.65 -2.03
N VAL A 89 -8.19 -12.28 -1.78
CA VAL A 89 -6.88 -11.63 -1.95
C VAL A 89 -6.11 -12.34 -3.05
N PHE A 90 -5.81 -11.61 -4.12
CA PHE A 90 -5.16 -12.08 -5.33
C PHE A 90 -3.80 -11.44 -5.51
N TYR A 91 -2.83 -12.19 -6.05
CA TYR A 91 -1.52 -11.64 -6.36
C TYR A 91 -0.76 -12.38 -7.45
N ARG A 92 0.08 -11.64 -8.19
CA ARG A 92 1.07 -12.21 -9.11
C ARG A 92 2.25 -11.28 -9.32
N GLU A 93 3.41 -11.84 -9.65
CA GLU A 93 4.39 -11.12 -10.46
C GLU A 93 4.08 -11.29 -11.94
N THR A 94 4.49 -10.33 -12.76
CA THR A 94 4.19 -10.33 -14.18
C THR A 94 5.23 -9.56 -15.00
N THR A 95 5.50 -10.09 -16.19
CA THR A 95 6.23 -9.43 -17.26
C THR A 95 5.36 -9.28 -18.51
N ASP A 96 4.02 -9.27 -18.36
CA ASP A 96 3.10 -9.14 -19.47
C ASP A 96 3.29 -7.77 -20.17
N PRO A 97 3.58 -7.75 -21.48
CA PRO A 97 3.93 -6.51 -22.17
C PRO A 97 2.77 -5.51 -22.23
N THR A 98 1.52 -5.99 -22.23
CA THR A 98 0.34 -5.11 -22.29
C THR A 98 0.19 -4.35 -20.97
N LEU A 99 0.29 -5.05 -19.85
CA LEU A 99 0.22 -4.45 -18.52
C LEU A 99 1.43 -3.54 -18.25
N LEU A 100 2.65 -3.99 -18.58
CA LEU A 100 3.85 -3.18 -18.40
C LEU A 100 3.84 -1.88 -19.24
N THR A 101 3.33 -1.94 -20.47
CA THR A 101 3.14 -0.75 -21.32
C THR A 101 2.16 0.21 -20.64
N ARG A 102 1.02 -0.29 -20.14
CA ARG A 102 0.03 0.53 -19.44
C ARG A 102 0.58 1.16 -18.15
N ILE A 103 1.36 0.41 -17.36
CA ILE A 103 2.03 0.93 -16.16
C ILE A 103 3.01 2.04 -16.54
N THR A 104 3.81 1.81 -17.58
CA THR A 104 4.78 2.77 -18.12
C THR A 104 4.11 4.07 -18.55
N GLU A 105 3.04 3.99 -19.35
CA GLU A 105 2.28 5.15 -19.79
C GLU A 105 1.72 5.96 -18.62
N ASN A 106 1.20 5.27 -17.60
CA ASN A 106 0.63 5.92 -16.41
C ASN A 106 1.72 6.66 -15.61
N ILE A 107 2.85 6.00 -15.31
CA ILE A 107 3.95 6.63 -14.57
C ILE A 107 4.52 7.81 -15.35
N ASN A 108 4.77 7.66 -16.65
CA ASN A 108 5.31 8.75 -17.49
C ASN A 108 4.34 9.92 -17.65
N GLN A 109 3.02 9.67 -17.57
CA GLN A 109 2.01 10.73 -17.53
C GLN A 109 2.08 11.52 -16.21
N TYR A 110 2.22 10.85 -15.07
CA TYR A 110 2.22 11.50 -13.76
C TYR A 110 3.56 12.12 -13.38
N LEU A 111 4.66 11.51 -13.82
CA LEU A 111 6.03 11.84 -13.44
C LEU A 111 6.94 12.00 -14.68
N PRO A 112 6.62 12.93 -15.60
CA PRO A 112 7.32 13.06 -16.89
C PRO A 112 8.80 13.44 -16.78
N LYS A 113 9.29 13.81 -15.59
CA LYS A 113 10.69 14.15 -15.32
C LYS A 113 11.54 12.94 -14.95
N ILE A 114 10.94 11.78 -14.70
CA ILE A 114 11.63 10.54 -14.34
C ILE A 114 11.42 9.57 -15.51
N PRO A 115 12.42 9.38 -16.39
CA PRO A 115 12.32 8.42 -17.47
C PRO A 115 12.11 7.02 -16.89
N PHE A 116 11.01 6.37 -17.25
CA PHE A 116 10.67 5.06 -16.74
C PHE A 116 10.07 4.16 -17.83
N THR A 117 10.47 2.90 -17.82
CA THR A 117 9.89 1.84 -18.65
C THR A 117 9.82 0.56 -17.82
N ALA A 118 8.62 0.17 -17.39
CA ALA A 118 8.43 -1.00 -16.55
C ALA A 118 8.94 -2.27 -17.25
N THR A 119 9.86 -2.99 -16.60
CA THR A 119 10.32 -4.31 -17.05
C THR A 119 9.69 -5.44 -16.24
N TRP A 120 9.13 -5.11 -15.08
CA TRP A 120 8.52 -6.07 -14.15
C TRP A 120 7.47 -5.37 -13.29
N ALA A 121 6.43 -6.10 -12.90
CA ALA A 121 5.48 -5.65 -11.91
C ALA A 121 5.02 -6.80 -10.99
N PHE A 122 4.61 -6.47 -9.78
CA PHE A 122 3.86 -7.32 -8.88
C PHE A 122 2.54 -6.63 -8.54
N VAL A 123 1.44 -7.34 -8.72
CA VAL A 123 0.08 -6.84 -8.45
C VAL A 123 -0.49 -7.65 -7.29
N ALA A 124 -0.98 -6.99 -6.26
CA ALA A 124 -1.74 -7.58 -5.16
C ALA A 124 -3.06 -6.82 -4.98
N THR A 125 -4.19 -7.54 -4.99
CA THR A 125 -5.54 -6.97 -4.91
C THR A 125 -6.32 -7.65 -3.81
N TRP A 126 -6.89 -6.85 -2.91
CA TRP A 126 -7.90 -7.25 -1.95
C TRP A 126 -9.23 -6.85 -2.58
N ASP A 127 -10.03 -7.83 -2.95
CA ASP A 127 -11.27 -7.65 -3.71
C ASP A 127 -12.47 -7.97 -2.83
N HIS A 128 -13.29 -6.95 -2.53
CA HIS A 128 -14.50 -7.04 -1.71
C HIS A 128 -14.27 -7.66 -0.33
N VAL A 129 -13.10 -7.44 0.28
CA VAL A 129 -12.73 -8.07 1.55
C VAL A 129 -13.53 -7.49 2.72
N ALA A 130 -14.10 -8.38 3.54
CA ALA A 130 -14.81 -8.00 4.76
C ALA A 130 -13.84 -7.73 5.92
N TYR A 131 -14.35 -7.13 6.99
CA TYR A 131 -13.61 -6.91 8.23
C TYR A 131 -13.95 -7.96 9.28
N TYR A 132 -13.01 -8.21 10.19
CA TYR A 132 -13.21 -9.12 11.30
C TYR A 132 -14.44 -8.73 12.14
N GLY A 133 -15.27 -9.73 12.44
CA GLY A 133 -16.50 -9.54 13.20
C GLY A 133 -17.66 -8.89 12.44
N SER A 134 -17.53 -8.67 11.12
CA SER A 134 -18.62 -8.10 10.31
C SER A 134 -19.90 -8.94 10.39
N THR A 135 -21.03 -8.27 10.60
CA THR A 135 -22.37 -8.85 10.50
C THR A 135 -23.10 -8.43 9.21
N THR A 136 -22.39 -7.77 8.29
CA THR A 136 -22.93 -7.23 7.04
C THR A 136 -22.16 -7.72 5.81
N ASN A 137 -22.62 -7.33 4.62
CA ASN A 137 -21.96 -7.63 3.34
C ASN A 137 -21.02 -6.50 2.86
N LYS A 138 -20.60 -5.61 3.75
CA LYS A 138 -19.65 -4.54 3.40
C LYS A 138 -18.31 -5.13 3.02
N GLY A 139 -17.71 -4.58 1.96
CA GLY A 139 -16.43 -5.05 1.44
C GLY A 139 -15.57 -3.90 0.93
N ASN A 140 -14.27 -4.00 1.15
CA ASN A 140 -13.28 -3.07 0.62
C ASN A 140 -12.58 -3.68 -0.60
N THR A 141 -12.34 -2.87 -1.62
CA THR A 141 -11.58 -3.23 -2.83
C THR A 141 -10.44 -2.24 -3.06
N PHE A 142 -9.21 -2.72 -2.90
CA PHE A 142 -7.97 -1.95 -3.05
C PHE A 142 -6.83 -2.80 -3.60
N GLN A 143 -5.82 -2.15 -4.17
CA GLN A 143 -4.72 -2.80 -4.89
C GLN A 143 -3.39 -2.10 -4.64
N ALA A 144 -2.34 -2.90 -4.43
CA ALA A 144 -0.95 -2.47 -4.50
C ALA A 144 -0.30 -3.01 -5.78
N THR A 145 0.49 -2.18 -6.44
CA THR A 145 1.35 -2.57 -7.55
C THR A 145 2.76 -2.09 -7.30
N LEU A 146 3.71 -3.02 -7.24
CA LEU A 146 5.13 -2.74 -7.21
C LEU A 146 5.65 -2.87 -8.64
N THR A 147 6.48 -1.96 -9.12
CA THR A 147 7.04 -2.05 -10.49
C THR A 147 8.43 -1.45 -10.55
N THR A 148 9.27 -1.98 -11.44
CA THR A 148 10.63 -1.49 -11.63
C THR A 148 11.08 -1.62 -13.07
N ASP A 149 12.02 -0.76 -13.47
CA ASP A 149 12.83 -0.87 -14.69
C ASP A 149 14.24 -1.43 -14.40
N THR A 150 14.42 -2.03 -13.20
CA THR A 150 15.69 -2.49 -12.56
C THR A 150 16.55 -1.40 -11.93
N LYS A 151 16.24 -0.12 -12.14
CA LYS A 151 16.96 1.01 -11.52
C LYS A 151 16.04 1.84 -10.64
N THR A 152 14.91 2.23 -11.20
CA THR A 152 13.85 3.01 -10.56
C THR A 152 12.73 2.05 -10.17
N SER A 153 12.19 2.22 -8.97
CA SER A 153 11.11 1.39 -8.44
C SER A 153 9.93 2.30 -8.08
N PHE A 154 8.72 1.83 -8.35
CA PHE A 154 7.49 2.55 -8.02
C PHE A 154 6.53 1.68 -7.23
N ILE A 155 5.81 2.32 -6.33
CA ILE A 155 4.62 1.80 -5.66
C ILE A 155 3.41 2.56 -6.23
N ILE A 156 2.41 1.83 -6.70
CA ILE A 156 1.11 2.35 -7.10
C ILE A 156 0.06 1.74 -6.19
N LEU A 157 -0.72 2.58 -5.50
CA LEU A 157 -1.84 2.15 -4.67
C LEU A 157 -3.13 2.65 -5.31
N ASN A 158 -4.10 1.75 -5.46
CA ASN A 158 -5.40 2.03 -6.05
C ASN A 158 -6.53 1.66 -5.10
N TYR A 159 -7.53 2.52 -4.97
CA TYR A 159 -8.68 2.36 -4.08
C TYR A 159 -9.98 2.46 -4.88
N SER A 160 -10.67 1.33 -5.05
CA SER A 160 -11.88 1.26 -5.89
C SER A 160 -13.16 1.49 -5.08
N ASP A 161 -13.30 0.79 -3.96
CA ASP A 161 -14.46 0.91 -3.07
C ASP A 161 -14.00 0.68 -1.63
N ILE A 162 -14.37 1.58 -0.73
CA ILE A 162 -13.97 1.53 0.68
C ILE A 162 -15.22 1.85 1.50
N GLN A 163 -15.73 0.83 2.20
CA GLN A 163 -17.01 0.84 2.91
C GLN A 163 -16.85 0.70 4.43
N TRP A 164 -15.66 0.35 4.91
CA TRP A 164 -15.33 0.15 6.31
C TRP A 164 -13.87 0.56 6.61
N THR A 165 -13.59 0.94 7.86
CA THR A 165 -12.26 1.36 8.33
C THR A 165 -11.64 0.42 9.36
N THR A 166 -12.45 -0.33 10.11
CA THR A 166 -12.01 -0.97 11.34
C THR A 166 -12.73 -2.30 11.57
N GLY A 167 -11.99 -3.33 11.99
CA GLY A 167 -12.54 -4.60 12.45
C GLY A 167 -12.91 -4.60 13.94
N ALA A 168 -13.73 -5.56 14.36
CA ALA A 168 -14.27 -5.60 15.73
C ALA A 168 -13.18 -5.78 16.82
N ALA A 169 -12.07 -6.46 16.51
CA ALA A 169 -10.96 -6.60 17.47
C ALA A 169 -10.13 -5.31 17.63
N SER A 170 -10.34 -4.34 16.74
CA SER A 170 -9.76 -2.99 16.78
C SER A 170 -10.77 -1.95 17.29
N ASP A 171 -11.76 -2.36 18.09
CA ASP A 171 -12.87 -1.54 18.61
C ASP A 171 -13.81 -0.97 17.53
N GLY A 172 -13.86 -1.59 16.35
CA GLY A 172 -14.83 -1.26 15.29
C GLY A 172 -16.23 -1.79 15.59
N ASP A 173 -17.25 -1.07 15.09
CA ASP A 173 -18.64 -1.50 15.19
C ASP A 173 -18.95 -2.65 14.19
N PRO A 174 -19.52 -3.79 14.63
CA PRO A 174 -19.77 -4.96 13.78
C PRO A 174 -20.73 -4.75 12.60
N GLU A 175 -21.60 -3.74 12.65
CA GLU A 175 -22.57 -3.48 11.58
C GLU A 175 -22.02 -2.48 10.54
N THR A 176 -21.29 -1.46 11.00
CA THR A 176 -20.82 -0.36 10.17
C THR A 176 -19.38 -0.54 9.72
N GLY A 177 -18.55 -1.23 10.49
CA GLY A 177 -17.11 -1.36 10.29
C GLY A 177 -16.36 -0.04 10.53
N LEU A 178 -16.91 0.83 11.38
CA LEU A 178 -16.39 2.17 11.69
C LEU A 178 -16.10 2.30 13.19
N GLY A 179 -15.37 3.35 13.56
CA GLY A 179 -14.93 3.60 14.94
C GLY A 179 -13.60 2.91 15.27
N GLY A 180 -13.25 2.86 16.54
CA GLY A 180 -12.04 2.16 17.01
C GLY A 180 -10.73 2.70 16.44
N THR A 181 -9.80 1.79 16.10
CA THR A 181 -8.51 2.10 15.47
C THR A 181 -8.59 1.90 13.95
N PRO A 182 -8.70 2.98 13.15
CA PRO A 182 -8.89 2.88 11.71
C PRO A 182 -7.68 2.33 10.98
N ALA A 183 -7.95 1.81 9.78
CA ALA A 183 -6.95 1.30 8.86
C ALA A 183 -5.77 2.27 8.63
N HIS A 184 -4.61 1.69 8.32
CA HIS A 184 -3.39 2.42 8.00
C HIS A 184 -3.03 2.24 6.51
N ALA A 185 -2.99 3.33 5.76
CA ALA A 185 -2.51 3.36 4.37
C ALA A 185 -1.18 4.12 4.26
N GLY A 186 -0.16 3.48 3.69
CA GLY A 186 1.20 4.01 3.65
C GLY A 186 2.26 2.94 3.44
N PHE A 187 3.48 3.23 3.93
CA PHE A 187 4.58 2.27 3.91
C PHE A 187 5.64 2.61 4.97
N ASN A 188 6.32 1.58 5.47
CA ASN A 188 7.36 1.63 6.49
C ASN A 188 8.63 0.98 5.94
N SER A 189 9.78 1.65 6.02
CA SER A 189 11.06 1.11 5.54
C SER A 189 11.66 0.04 6.45
N GLY A 190 11.22 -0.01 7.71
CA GLY A 190 11.85 -0.81 8.76
C GLY A 190 13.14 -0.24 9.34
N ASP A 191 13.60 0.95 8.93
CA ASP A 191 14.80 1.62 9.45
C ASP A 191 14.52 2.68 10.53
N GLU A 192 13.31 2.66 11.10
CA GLU A 192 12.80 3.59 12.13
C GLU A 192 12.60 5.05 11.67
N THR A 193 13.22 5.46 10.55
CA THR A 193 13.26 6.86 10.12
C THR A 193 12.40 7.13 8.90
N ASN A 194 12.31 6.16 8.00
CA ASN A 194 11.72 6.33 6.69
C ASN A 194 10.34 5.66 6.61
N PHE A 195 9.30 6.48 6.54
CA PHE A 195 7.92 6.02 6.38
C PHE A 195 7.08 7.09 5.69
N TYR A 196 5.90 6.70 5.24
CA TYR A 196 4.92 7.63 4.70
C TYR A 196 3.52 7.20 5.09
N ASN A 197 2.72 8.16 5.55
CA ASN A 197 1.30 7.99 5.83
C ASN A 197 0.52 8.74 4.76
N ILE A 198 -0.40 8.05 4.09
CA ILE A 198 -1.37 8.73 3.24
C ILE A 198 -2.24 9.65 4.12
N PRO A 199 -2.53 10.89 3.70
CA PRO A 199 -3.42 11.79 4.43
C PRO A 199 -4.75 11.12 4.81
N GLY A 200 -5.10 11.21 6.10
CA GLY A 200 -6.29 10.56 6.67
C GLY A 200 -6.05 9.15 7.21
N SER A 201 -4.90 8.53 6.95
CA SER A 201 -4.49 7.25 7.52
C SER A 201 -4.56 7.24 9.05
N GLN A 202 -5.00 6.13 9.65
CA GLN A 202 -5.27 5.97 11.09
C GLN A 202 -6.28 6.95 11.69
N THR A 203 -7.13 7.54 10.85
CA THR A 203 -8.25 8.37 11.29
C THR A 203 -9.51 7.96 10.55
N GLU A 204 -10.68 8.37 11.04
CA GLU A 204 -11.96 8.14 10.35
C GLU A 204 -11.96 8.69 8.92
N ALA A 205 -11.11 9.69 8.62
CA ALA A 205 -11.02 10.28 7.29
C ALA A 205 -10.49 9.30 6.22
N ILE A 206 -9.86 8.18 6.59
CA ILE A 206 -9.37 7.19 5.62
C ILE A 206 -10.48 6.59 4.77
N ILE A 207 -11.74 6.61 5.25
CA ILE A 207 -12.91 6.18 4.46
C ILE A 207 -13.01 6.92 3.11
N ASN A 208 -12.49 8.16 3.03
CA ASN A 208 -12.52 8.99 1.82
C ASN A 208 -11.32 8.77 0.88
N ILE A 209 -10.46 7.77 1.12
CA ILE A 209 -9.22 7.57 0.36
C ILE A 209 -9.45 7.39 -1.16
N THR A 210 -10.61 6.87 -1.56
CA THR A 210 -11.07 6.74 -2.96
C THR A 210 -11.19 8.08 -3.69
N GLN A 211 -11.28 9.20 -2.97
CA GLN A 211 -11.42 10.55 -3.53
C GLN A 211 -10.09 11.33 -3.52
N THR A 212 -9.08 10.82 -2.81
CA THR A 212 -7.79 11.49 -2.62
C THR A 212 -6.73 10.95 -3.59
N SER A 213 -5.68 11.73 -3.86
CA SER A 213 -4.61 11.36 -4.79
C SER A 213 -3.41 12.30 -4.66
N ASN A 214 -2.21 11.81 -4.99
CA ASN A 214 -1.02 12.65 -5.24
C ASN A 214 -0.70 12.83 -6.75
N VAL A 215 -1.48 12.22 -7.65
CA VAL A 215 -1.28 12.28 -9.11
C VAL A 215 -2.51 12.83 -9.85
N ASN A 216 -3.43 13.48 -9.12
CA ASN A 216 -4.69 14.01 -9.65
C ASN A 216 -5.60 12.98 -10.33
N VAL A 217 -5.51 11.71 -9.91
CA VAL A 217 -6.43 10.64 -10.31
C VAL A 217 -7.07 10.09 -9.04
N PRO A 218 -8.35 10.41 -8.76
CA PRO A 218 -9.02 9.99 -7.53
C PRO A 218 -8.83 8.50 -7.25
N GLY A 219 -8.43 8.18 -6.01
CA GLY A 219 -8.18 6.81 -5.57
C GLY A 219 -6.86 6.23 -6.03
N ARG A 220 -5.99 7.00 -6.71
CA ARG A 220 -4.65 6.56 -7.12
C ARG A 220 -3.57 7.34 -6.40
N TRP A 221 -2.60 6.60 -5.87
CA TRP A 221 -1.39 7.14 -5.28
C TRP A 221 -0.16 6.49 -5.92
N VAL A 222 0.84 7.28 -6.29
CA VAL A 222 2.06 6.80 -6.98
C VAL A 222 3.30 7.38 -6.32
N PHE A 223 4.26 6.51 -5.98
CA PHE A 223 5.47 6.89 -5.24
C PHE A 223 6.70 6.27 -5.89
N GLN A 224 7.75 7.07 -6.12
CA GLN A 224 9.07 6.52 -6.40
C GLN A 224 9.64 5.93 -5.11
N ALA A 225 10.05 4.67 -5.14
CA ALA A 225 10.34 3.85 -3.97
C ALA A 225 11.84 3.53 -3.79
N ASP A 226 12.65 3.61 -4.85
CA ASP A 226 14.09 3.30 -4.82
C ASP A 226 14.93 4.35 -4.09
N ASP A 227 14.69 5.64 -4.36
CA ASP A 227 15.23 6.81 -3.64
C ASP A 227 14.05 7.64 -3.15
N PHE A 228 13.31 7.10 -2.16
CA PHE A 228 12.09 7.74 -1.69
C PHE A 228 12.40 9.13 -1.10
N LYS A 229 12.05 10.15 -1.87
CA LYS A 229 11.94 11.54 -1.45
C LYS A 229 10.48 11.90 -1.60
N VAL A 230 9.82 12.32 -0.52
CA VAL A 230 8.41 12.75 -0.60
C VAL A 230 8.31 13.88 -1.65
N PRO A 231 7.59 13.70 -2.77
CA PRO A 231 7.38 14.79 -3.71
C PRO A 231 6.50 15.84 -3.02
N GLY A 232 7.01 17.06 -2.84
CA GLY A 232 6.21 18.20 -2.35
C GLY A 232 6.24 18.48 -0.85
N VAL A 233 7.08 17.79 -0.06
CA VAL A 233 7.41 18.21 1.32
C VAL A 233 8.85 18.73 1.32
N PRO A 234 9.10 20.00 1.69
CA PRO A 234 10.46 20.51 1.81
C PRO A 234 11.24 19.67 2.82
N THR A 235 12.37 19.10 2.39
CA THR A 235 13.32 18.37 3.25
C THR A 235 14.22 19.31 4.06
N GLU A 236 14.04 20.62 3.92
CA GLU A 236 14.79 21.61 4.70
C GLU A 236 14.21 21.73 6.11
N VAL A 237 15.02 21.39 7.11
CA VAL A 237 14.78 21.75 8.51
C VAL A 237 14.57 23.27 8.56
N PRO A 238 13.51 23.79 9.21
CA PRO A 238 13.35 25.23 9.39
C PRO A 238 14.62 25.79 10.03
N LYS A 239 15.32 26.65 9.29
CA LYS A 239 16.43 27.42 9.86
C LYS A 239 15.84 28.26 10.98
N VAL A 240 16.15 27.91 12.22
CA VAL A 240 15.91 28.77 13.37
C VAL A 240 16.61 30.10 13.06
N PRO A 241 15.91 31.25 13.07
CA PRO A 241 16.55 32.53 12.83
C PRO A 241 17.66 32.73 13.87
N ASP A 242 18.87 33.02 13.40
CA ASP A 242 19.97 33.41 14.28
C ASP A 242 19.53 34.59 15.14
N SER A 243 19.33 34.34 16.44
CA SER A 243 19.06 35.37 17.43
C SER A 243 20.37 36.05 17.81
N ASN A 244 20.97 36.77 16.86
CA ASN A 244 22.17 37.57 17.07
C ASN A 244 21.98 39.03 16.63
N ASN A 245 20.86 39.64 17.01
CA ASN A 245 20.78 41.09 17.08
C ASN A 245 20.99 41.53 18.53
N CYS A 246 22.26 41.73 18.86
CA CYS A 246 22.73 42.65 19.88
C CYS A 246 22.04 44.01 19.67
N TRP A 247 21.40 44.53 20.72
CA TRP A 247 20.93 45.90 20.76
C TRP A 247 22.13 46.83 21.04
N LEU A 248 22.41 47.73 20.10
CA LEU A 248 23.02 49.04 20.35
C LEU A 248 21.93 50.01 20.84
#